data_AF-A0A2S9PPT6-F1
#
_entry.id   AF-A0A2S9PPT6-F1
#
_cell.length_a   1.000
_cell.length_b   1.000
_cell.length_c   1.000
_cell.angle_alpha   90.00
_cell.angle_beta   90.00
_cell.angle_gamma   90.00
#
_symmetry.space_group_name_H-M   'P 1'
#
loop_
_entity.id
_entity.type
_entity.pdbx_description
1 polymer ?
#
loop_
_entity_poly.entity_id
_entity_poly.type
_entity_poly.pdbx_seq_one_letter_code
_entity_poly.pdbx_strand_id
1 'polypeptide(L)'
;MANEGTMVVTYSSLDEAASTIEKQAKRLDTSLELIQDKIRLISDTFEGEAKAASDRSHRQWDSEARAIYQSLTSIAKAVREAAPAYQAGDKKAAGYF
;
A
#
# COMPACT_ATOMS: atom_id res chain seq x y z
N MET A 1 -21.12 9.88 -28.55
CA MET A 1 -21.10 10.62 -27.26
C MET A 1 -21.19 9.72 -26.01
N ALA A 2 -21.28 8.38 -26.12
CA ALA A 2 -21.38 7.49 -24.96
C ALA A 2 -20.03 7.09 -24.32
N ASN A 3 -18.91 7.25 -25.03
CA ASN A 3 -17.60 6.75 -24.57
C ASN A 3 -16.92 7.68 -23.54
N GLU A 4 -17.12 9.00 -23.66
CA GLU A 4 -16.48 9.98 -22.77
C GLU A 4 -16.99 9.90 -21.32
N GLY A 5 -18.30 9.71 -21.12
CA GLY A 5 -18.89 9.57 -19.78
C GLY A 5 -18.43 8.32 -19.04
N THR A 6 -18.36 7.18 -19.71
CA THR A 6 -17.90 5.90 -19.13
C THR A 6 -16.41 5.95 -18.75
N MET A 7 -15.59 6.61 -19.58
CA MET A 7 -14.15 6.76 -19.32
C MET A 7 -13.87 7.66 -18.11
N VAL A 8 -14.62 8.78 -17.96
CA VAL A 8 -14.51 9.68 -16.80
C VAL A 8 -14.92 8.96 -15.51
N VAL A 9 -16.03 8.21 -15.52
CA VAL A 9 -16.50 7.42 -14.37
C VAL A 9 -15.45 6.38 -13.97
N THR A 10 -14.85 5.70 -14.94
CA THR A 10 -13.81 4.69 -14.68
C THR A 10 -12.55 5.32 -14.07
N TYR A 11 -12.10 6.48 -14.57
CA TYR A 11 -10.97 7.21 -13.98
C TYR A 11 -11.24 7.60 -12.52
N SER A 12 -12.42 8.19 -12.25
CA SER A 12 -12.80 8.59 -10.89
C SER A 12 -12.82 7.40 -9.93
N SER A 13 -13.28 6.23 -10.40
CA SER A 13 -13.31 5.01 -9.59
C SER A 13 -11.92 4.44 -9.30
N LEU A 14 -10.97 4.53 -10.24
CA LEU A 14 -9.58 4.10 -10.05
C LEU A 14 -8.83 5.03 -9.09
N ASP A 15 -9.03 6.34 -9.22
CA ASP A 15 -8.41 7.30 -8.30
C ASP A 15 -8.98 7.18 -6.87
N GLU A 16 -10.28 6.92 -6.75
CA GLU A 16 -10.92 6.62 -5.45
C GLU A 16 -10.38 5.32 -4.85
N ALA A 17 -10.22 4.27 -5.66
CA ALA A 17 -9.66 3.00 -5.23
C ALA A 17 -8.21 3.16 -4.74
N ALA A 18 -7.36 3.86 -5.50
CA ALA A 18 -5.98 4.13 -5.10
C ALA A 18 -5.91 4.96 -3.80
N SER A 19 -6.72 6.01 -3.71
CA SER A 19 -6.83 6.84 -2.50
C SER A 19 -7.29 6.03 -1.28
N THR A 20 -8.18 5.06 -1.49
CA THR A 20 -8.63 4.15 -0.44
C THR A 20 -7.49 3.24 0.00
N ILE A 21 -6.75 2.64 -0.93
CA ILE A 21 -5.60 1.77 -0.62
C ILE A 21 -4.55 2.54 0.18
N GLU A 22 -4.21 3.78 -0.20
CA GLU A 22 -3.26 4.62 0.54
C GLU A 22 -3.72 4.92 1.97
N LYS A 23 -5.01 5.23 2.15
CA LYS A 23 -5.59 5.44 3.50
C LYS A 23 -5.49 4.17 4.35
N GLN A 24 -5.78 3.00 3.78
CA GLN A 24 -5.67 1.74 4.49
C GLN A 24 -4.20 1.37 4.78
N ALA A 25 -3.28 1.63 3.86
CA ALA A 25 -1.85 1.43 4.06
C ALA A 25 -1.33 2.24 5.25
N LYS A 26 -1.70 3.53 5.34
CA LYS A 26 -1.32 4.39 6.46
C LYS A 26 -1.93 3.92 7.79
N ARG A 27 -3.19 3.50 7.80
CA ARG A 27 -3.83 2.95 9.00
C ARG A 27 -3.17 1.66 9.48
N LEU A 28 -2.80 0.79 8.54
CA LEU A 28 -2.09 -0.45 8.84
C LEU A 28 -0.71 -0.17 9.43
N ASP A 29 0.06 0.73 8.82
CA ASP A 29 1.37 1.17 9.31
C ASP A 29 1.31 1.65 10.77
N THR A 30 0.42 2.59 11.07
CA THR A 30 0.20 3.05 12.44
C THR A 30 -0.22 1.93 13.39
N SER A 31 -1.05 0.98 12.93
CA SER A 31 -1.47 -0.15 13.77
C SER A 31 -0.31 -1.11 14.08
N LEU A 32 0.56 -1.35 13.10
CA LEU A 32 1.74 -2.19 13.26
C LEU A 32 2.77 -1.54 14.21
N GLU A 33 2.99 -0.24 14.11
CA GLU A 33 3.83 0.52 15.05
C GLU A 33 3.28 0.41 16.48
N LEU A 34 1.97 0.62 16.66
CA LEU A 34 1.33 0.52 17.98
C LEU A 34 1.45 -0.89 18.59
N ILE A 35 1.36 -1.95 17.77
CA ILE A 35 1.57 -3.31 18.26
C ILE A 35 3.03 -3.51 18.66
N GLN A 36 3.97 -3.04 17.84
CA GLN A 36 5.39 -3.17 18.13
C GLN A 36 5.79 -2.46 19.42
N ASP A 37 5.27 -1.27 19.67
CA ASP A 37 5.55 -0.52 20.90
C ASP A 37 5.05 -1.26 22.15
N LYS A 38 3.89 -1.92 22.05
CA LYS A 38 3.40 -2.81 23.13
C LYS A 38 4.32 -4.00 23.35
N ILE A 39 4.86 -4.60 22.28
CA ILE A 39 5.81 -5.72 22.39
C ILE A 39 7.13 -5.23 22.99
N ARG A 40 7.61 -4.05 22.60
CA ARG A 40 8.83 -3.43 23.16
C ARG A 40 8.71 -3.27 24.66
N LEU A 41 7.59 -2.71 25.14
CA LEU A 41 7.31 -2.56 26.57
C LEU A 41 7.39 -3.89 27.35
N ILE A 42 6.90 -4.98 26.76
CA ILE A 42 6.99 -6.31 27.39
C ILE A 42 8.45 -6.78 27.43
N SER A 43 9.18 -6.59 26.33
CA SER A 43 10.57 -7.04 26.18
C SER A 43 11.60 -6.21 26.97
N ASP A 44 11.22 -5.05 27.51
CA ASP A 44 12.11 -4.19 28.30
C ASP A 44 12.61 -4.88 29.59
N THR A 45 11.89 -5.89 30.05
CA THR A 45 12.27 -6.71 31.21
C THR A 45 13.18 -7.88 30.87
N PHE A 46 13.46 -8.11 29.59
CA PHE A 46 14.27 -9.25 29.16
C PHE A 46 15.76 -8.96 29.32
N GLU A 47 16.50 -9.96 29.80
CA GLU A 47 17.95 -9.92 29.94
C GLU A 47 18.59 -11.10 29.19
N GLY A 48 19.90 -10.99 28.93
CA GLY A 48 20.69 -12.07 28.33
C GLY A 48 20.18 -12.54 26.96
N GLU A 49 20.00 -13.85 26.81
CA GLU A 49 19.57 -14.45 25.54
C GLU A 49 18.17 -14.03 25.10
N ALA A 50 17.26 -13.80 26.07
CA ALA A 50 15.90 -13.35 25.78
C ALA A 50 15.90 -11.94 25.18
N LYS A 51 16.77 -11.04 25.67
CA LYS A 51 16.97 -9.71 25.09
C LYS A 51 17.48 -9.79 23.66
N ALA A 52 18.52 -10.61 23.43
CA ALA A 52 19.10 -10.78 22.10
C ALA A 52 18.10 -11.38 21.10
N ALA A 53 17.25 -12.32 21.53
CA ALA A 53 16.18 -12.87 20.72
C ALA A 53 15.13 -11.82 20.39
N SER A 54 14.68 -11.05 21.38
CA SER A 54 13.70 -9.97 21.16
C SER A 54 14.23 -8.91 20.21
N ASP A 55 15.49 -8.52 20.31
CA ASP A 55 16.11 -7.53 19.41
C ASP A 55 16.18 -8.03 17.96
N ARG A 56 16.31 -9.35 17.75
CA ARG A 56 16.20 -9.94 16.40
C ARG A 56 14.75 -9.89 15.91
N SER A 57 13.79 -10.28 16.75
CA SER A 57 12.37 -10.23 16.40
C SER A 57 11.88 -8.82 16.10
N HIS A 58 12.31 -7.80 16.86
CA HIS A 58 11.98 -6.39 16.61
C HIS A 58 12.49 -5.92 15.25
N ARG A 59 13.72 -6.29 14.87
CA ARG A 59 14.29 -5.94 13.56
C ARG A 59 13.56 -6.64 12.41
N GLN A 60 13.21 -7.91 12.59
CA GLN A 60 12.43 -8.65 11.60
C GLN A 60 11.05 -8.03 11.41
N TRP A 61 10.38 -7.69 12.51
CA TRP A 61 9.10 -6.98 12.50
C TRP A 61 9.18 -5.67 11.72
N ASP A 62 10.17 -4.82 12.01
CA ASP A 62 10.37 -3.55 11.29
C ASP A 62 10.50 -3.77 9.78
N SER A 63 11.26 -4.80 9.37
CA SER A 63 11.45 -5.14 7.97
C SER A 63 10.14 -5.58 7.30
N GLU A 64 9.37 -6.45 7.95
CA GLU A 64 8.11 -6.98 7.42
C GLU A 64 7.03 -5.90 7.34
N ALA A 65 6.89 -5.09 8.39
CA ALA A 65 5.94 -3.97 8.42
C ALA A 65 6.21 -2.98 7.28
N ARG A 66 7.47 -2.60 7.09
CA ARG A 66 7.89 -1.74 5.97
C ARG A 66 7.60 -2.37 4.61
N ALA A 67 7.84 -3.67 4.44
CA ALA A 67 7.57 -4.37 3.19
C ALA A 67 6.07 -4.37 2.85
N ILE A 68 5.19 -4.54 3.84
CA ILE A 68 3.74 -4.47 3.66
C ILE A 68 3.33 -3.06 3.21
N TYR A 69 3.80 -2.01 3.90
CA TYR A 69 3.50 -0.63 3.54
C TYR A 69 3.98 -0.30 2.11
N GLN A 70 5.21 -0.69 1.76
CA GLN A 70 5.77 -0.50 0.42
C GLN A 70 4.96 -1.24 -0.66
N SER A 71 4.48 -2.44 -0.35
CA SER A 71 3.65 -3.22 -1.28
C SER A 71 2.31 -2.53 -1.52
N LEU A 72 1.63 -2.07 -0.47
CA LEU A 72 0.33 -1.38 -0.60
C LEU A 72 0.45 -0.05 -1.34
N THR A 73 1.50 0.73 -1.06
CA THR A 73 1.75 1.99 -1.78
C THR A 73 2.11 1.74 -3.25
N SER A 74 2.86 0.68 -3.55
CA SER A 74 3.15 0.27 -4.94
C SER A 74 1.89 -0.17 -5.68
N ILE A 75 0.98 -0.89 -5.02
CA ILE A 75 -0.32 -1.27 -5.59
C ILE A 75 -1.17 -0.03 -5.86
N ALA A 76 -1.27 0.91 -4.90
CA ALA A 76 -2.02 2.15 -5.10
C ALA A 76 -1.48 2.95 -6.31
N LYS A 77 -0.16 3.04 -6.44
CA LYS A 77 0.50 3.66 -7.59
C LYS A 77 0.14 2.95 -8.90
N ALA A 78 0.24 1.63 -8.95
CA ALA A 78 -0.13 0.85 -10.13
C ALA A 78 -1.60 1.05 -10.53
N VAL A 79 -2.52 1.14 -9.55
CA VAL A 79 -3.94 1.43 -9.78
C VAL A 79 -4.14 2.83 -10.40
N ARG A 80 -3.42 3.85 -9.91
CA ARG A 80 -3.46 5.19 -10.52
C ARG A 80 -2.90 5.19 -11.95
N GLU A 81 -1.81 4.46 -12.18
CA GLU A 81 -1.12 4.41 -13.48
C GLU A 81 -1.87 3.57 -14.54
N ALA A 82 -2.69 2.61 -14.12
CA ALA A 82 -3.54 1.84 -15.02
C ALA A 82 -4.59 2.70 -15.72
N ALA A 83 -5.01 3.81 -15.11
CA ALA A 83 -6.03 4.71 -15.64
C ALA A 83 -5.64 5.37 -16.99
N PRO A 84 -4.43 5.95 -17.16
CA PRO A 84 -3.98 6.47 -18.45
C PRO A 84 -3.55 5.39 -19.47
N ALA A 85 -3.09 4.21 -19.03
CA ALA A 85 -2.61 3.16 -19.94
C ALA A 85 -3.72 2.58 -20.84
N TYR A 86 -4.94 2.45 -20.32
CA TYR A 86 -6.12 2.07 -21.11
C TYR A 86 -6.47 3.12 -22.16
N GLN A 87 -6.34 4.42 -21.85
CA GLN A 87 -6.67 5.52 -22.76
C GLN A 87 -5.72 5.59 -23.98
N ALA A 88 -4.42 5.32 -23.78
CA ALA A 88 -3.45 5.30 -24.86
C ALA A 88 -3.66 4.08 -25.78
N GLY A 89 -4.04 2.92 -25.21
CA GLY A 89 -4.40 1.72 -25.98
C GLY A 89 -5.67 1.93 -26.82
N ASP A 90 -6.74 2.45 -26.22
CA ASP A 90 -8.02 2.68 -26.89
C ASP A 90 -7.94 3.79 -27.94
N LYS A 91 -7.27 4.92 -27.67
CA LYS A 91 -7.07 5.98 -28.68
C LYS A 91 -6.25 5.48 -29.87
N LYS A 92 -5.27 4.60 -29.64
CA LYS A 92 -4.45 4.03 -30.72
C LYS A 92 -5.28 3.05 -31.56
N ALA A 93 -6.13 2.24 -30.93
CA ALA A 93 -7.06 1.36 -31.65
C ALA A 93 -8.17 2.13 -32.42
N ALA A 94 -8.70 3.21 -31.84
CA ALA A 94 -9.69 4.07 -32.47
C ALA A 94 -9.14 4.98 -33.58
N GLY A 95 -7.81 5.17 -33.64
CA GLY A 95 -7.14 5.89 -34.74
C GLY A 95 -6.81 5.01 -35.95
N TYR A 96 -7.06 3.69 -35.89
CA TYR A 96 -6.89 2.75 -37.00
C TYR A 96 -8.22 2.40 -37.72
N PHE A 97 -9.33 3.03 -37.33
CA PHE A 97 -10.64 2.96 -37.99
C PHE A 97 -11.13 4.38 -38.31
#